data_AF-A0A3D4S382-F1
#
_entry.id   AF-A0A3D4S382-F1
#
_cell.length_a   1.000
_cell.length_b   1.000
_cell.length_c   1.000
_cell.angle_alpha   90.00
_cell.angle_beta   90.00
_cell.angle_gamma   90.00
#
_symmetry.space_group_name_H-M   'P 1'
#
loop_
_entity.id
_entity.type
_entity.pdbx_description
1 polymer ?
#
loop_
_entity_poly.entity_id
_entity_poly.type
_entity_poly.pdbx_seq_one_letter_code
_entity_poly.pdbx_strand_id
1 'polypeptide(L)' 'RLSEAEPYSRQAVLIFLAFTRDTGHRHPHLEVIFSNYTGILSAGEWTETEMQERLLSLGPEAGLEESIWVALRGELGDTD' A
#
# COMPACT_ATOMS: atom_id res chain seq x y z
N ARG A 1 0.26 -0.08 -19.89
CA ARG A 1 0.23 1.33 -19.36
C ARG A 1 0.28 1.27 -17.83
N LEU A 2 0.81 2.26 -17.11
CA LEU A 2 0.87 2.19 -15.63
C LEU A 2 -0.52 2.07 -14.98
N SER A 3 -1.52 2.69 -15.60
CA SER A 3 -2.94 2.51 -15.26
C SER A 3 -3.45 1.06 -15.34
N GLU A 4 -2.82 0.21 -16.16
CA GLU A 4 -3.15 -1.22 -16.25
C GLU A 4 -2.37 -2.04 -15.21
N ALA A 5 -1.18 -1.58 -14.80
CA ALA A 5 -0.34 -2.24 -13.81
C ALA A 5 -0.78 -1.96 -12.37
N GLU A 6 -1.32 -0.76 -12.12
CA GLU A 6 -1.79 -0.29 -10.81
C GLU A 6 -2.71 -1.29 -10.10
N PRO A 7 -3.83 -1.79 -10.68
CA PRO A 7 -4.74 -2.66 -9.95
C PRO A 7 -4.10 -4.01 -9.57
N TYR A 8 -3.15 -4.52 -10.37
CA TYR A 8 -2.42 -5.75 -10.04
C TYR A 8 -1.42 -5.54 -8.91
N SER A 9 -0.67 -4.43 -8.94
CA SER A 9 0.25 -4.10 -7.86
C SER A 9 -0.50 -3.78 -6.57
N ARG A 10 -1.64 -3.07 -6.66
CA ARG A 10 -2.54 -2.81 -5.54
C ARG A 10 -2.97 -4.11 -4.87
N GLN A 11 -3.47 -5.06 -5.65
CA GLN A 11 -3.92 -6.35 -5.13
C GLN A 11 -2.80 -7.10 -4.40
N ALA A 12 -1.55 -7.03 -4.89
CA ALA A 12 -0.41 -7.65 -4.24
C ALA A 12 -0.11 -7.01 -2.86
N VAL A 13 -0.18 -5.69 -2.76
CA VAL A 13 -0.05 -4.98 -1.47
C VAL A 13 -1.15 -5.42 -0.50
N LEU A 14 -2.42 -5.43 -0.96
CA LEU A 14 -3.55 -5.83 -0.13
C LEU A 14 -3.40 -7.26 0.41
N ILE A 15 -2.89 -8.19 -0.40
CA ILE A 15 -2.61 -9.57 0.05
C ILE A 15 -1.57 -9.60 1.18
N PHE A 16 -0.49 -8.82 1.09
CA PHE A 16 0.55 -8.82 2.13
C PHE A 16 0.11 -8.07 3.39
N LEU A 17 -0.74 -7.05 3.27
CA LEU A 17 -1.38 -6.39 4.41
C LEU A 17 -2.36 -7.33 5.11
N ALA A 18 -3.19 -8.05 4.36
CA ALA A 18 -4.10 -9.05 4.92
C ALA A 18 -3.33 -10.20 5.59
N PHE A 19 -2.23 -10.68 4.99
CA PHE A 19 -1.33 -11.64 5.63
C PHE A 19 -0.78 -11.10 6.96
N THR A 20 -0.35 -9.84 6.99
CA THR A 20 0.18 -9.20 8.20
C THR A 20 -0.88 -9.12 9.30
N ARG A 21 -2.12 -8.77 8.94
CA ARG A 21 -3.27 -8.78 9.84
C ARG A 21 -3.55 -10.17 10.39
N ASP A 22 -3.62 -11.17 9.52
CA ASP A 22 -4.08 -12.53 9.88
C ASP A 22 -3.04 -13.32 10.69
N THR A 23 -1.76 -13.08 10.44
CA THR A 23 -0.66 -13.80 11.10
C THR A 23 0.00 -13.02 12.21
N GLY A 24 -0.23 -11.69 12.29
CA GLY A 24 0.52 -10.80 13.16
C GLY A 24 1.98 -10.60 12.74
N HIS A 25 2.40 -11.13 11.58
CA HIS A 25 3.77 -11.09 11.10
C HIS A 25 3.86 -10.40 9.75
N ARG A 26 4.83 -9.50 9.59
CA ARG A 26 5.06 -8.85 8.30
C ARG A 26 5.54 -9.86 7.26
N HIS A 27 4.94 -9.80 6.08
CA HIS A 27 5.47 -10.53 4.95
C HIS A 27 6.88 -9.99 4.60
N PRO A 28 7.89 -10.84 4.33
CA PRO A 28 9.27 -10.40 4.04
C PRO A 28 9.40 -9.43 2.86
N HIS A 29 8.42 -9.40 1.96
CA HIS A 29 8.39 -8.54 0.78
C HIS A 29 7.36 -7.40 0.88
N LEU A 30 6.79 -7.13 2.06
CA LEU A 30 5.81 -6.06 2.24
C LEU A 30 6.36 -4.68 1.86
N GLU A 31 7.55 -4.35 2.35
CA GLU A 31 8.22 -3.08 2.04
C GLU A 31 8.49 -2.94 0.54
N VAL A 32 9.03 -3.99 -0.09
CA VAL A 32 9.35 -4.00 -1.51
C VAL A 32 8.09 -3.82 -2.38
N ILE A 33 7.00 -4.55 -2.08
CA ILE A 33 5.78 -4.43 -2.89
C ILE A 33 5.09 -3.08 -2.69
N PHE A 34 5.16 -2.53 -1.47
CA PHE A 34 4.61 -1.21 -1.17
C PHE A 34 5.39 -0.13 -1.93
N SER A 35 6.73 -0.17 -1.91
CA SER A 35 7.59 0.73 -2.68
C SER A 35 7.37 0.62 -4.20
N ASN A 36 7.13 -0.58 -4.72
CA ASN A 36 6.78 -0.76 -6.13
C ASN A 36 5.44 -0.10 -6.47
N TYR A 37 4.45 -0.24 -5.59
CA TYR A 37 3.13 0.36 -5.78
C TYR A 37 3.20 1.89 -5.72
N THR A 38 3.89 2.46 -4.73
CA THR A 38 4.11 3.92 -4.67
C THR A 38 4.85 4.41 -5.92
N GLY A 39 5.85 3.67 -6.40
CA GLY A 39 6.55 3.98 -7.66
C GLY A 39 5.65 3.96 -8.90
N ILE A 40 4.69 3.02 -8.97
CA ILE A 40 3.68 3.03 -10.04
C ILE A 40 2.84 4.30 -9.97
N LEU A 41 2.35 4.65 -8.78
CA LEU A 41 1.53 5.85 -8.57
C LEU A 41 2.31 7.13 -8.93
N SER A 42 3.55 7.27 -8.47
CA SER A 42 4.38 8.44 -8.76
C SER A 42 4.74 8.59 -10.24
N ALA A 43 4.80 7.49 -10.99
CA ALA A 43 5.15 7.51 -12.42
C ALA A 43 3.93 7.62 -13.34
N GLY A 44 2.71 7.47 -12.82
CA GLY A 44 1.49 7.61 -13.59
C GLY A 44 0.99 9.04 -13.71
N GLU A 45 -0.25 9.19 -14.20
CA GLU A 45 -0.88 10.50 -14.47
C GLU A 45 -1.82 10.94 -13.34
N TRP A 46 -1.67 10.39 -12.14
CA TRP A 46 -2.49 10.73 -10.97
C TRP A 46 -2.02 12.03 -10.34
N THR A 47 -2.97 12.78 -9.79
CA THR A 47 -2.67 13.92 -8.92
C THR A 47 -2.16 13.47 -7.56
N GLU A 48 -1.49 14.35 -6.83
CA GLU A 48 -1.03 14.06 -5.46
C GLU A 48 -2.19 13.60 -4.57
N THR A 49 -3.34 14.28 -4.63
CA THR A 49 -4.54 13.89 -3.88
C THR A 49 -5.01 12.49 -4.23
N GLU A 50 -5.04 12.14 -5.52
CA GLU A 50 -5.43 10.81 -5.99
C GLU A 50 -4.44 9.72 -5.56
N MET A 51 -3.15 10.03 -5.50
CA MET A 51 -2.13 9.11 -5.00
C MET A 51 -2.31 8.88 -3.50
N GLN A 52 -2.48 9.95 -2.72
CA GLN A 52 -2.70 9.88 -1.28
C GLN A 52 -3.97 9.10 -0.94
N GLU A 53 -5.09 9.36 -1.62
CA GLU A 53 -6.33 8.60 -1.43
C GLU A 53 -6.14 7.09 -1.67
N ARG A 54 -5.36 6.73 -2.70
CA ARG A 54 -5.04 5.33 -3.03
C ARG A 54 -4.14 4.66 -2.01
N LEU A 55 -3.19 5.41 -1.42
CA LEU A 55 -2.32 4.90 -0.37
C LEU A 55 -3.11 4.75 0.93
N LEU A 56 -3.84 5.79 1.35
CA LEU A 56 -4.64 5.81 2.57
C LEU A 56 -5.65 4.66 2.62
N SER A 57 -6.29 4.31 1.51
CA SER A 57 -7.31 3.26 1.46
C SER A 57 -6.78 1.83 1.62
N LEU A 58 -5.48 1.57 1.40
CA LEU A 58 -4.89 0.22 1.43
C LEU A 58 -5.13 -0.50 2.77
N GLY A 59 -4.96 0.21 3.89
CA GLY A 59 -5.11 -0.37 5.22
C GLY A 59 -6.54 -0.82 5.52
N PRO A 60 -7.53 0.09 5.46
CA PRO A 60 -8.94 -0.25 5.64
C PRO A 60 -9.43 -1.32 4.66
N GLU A 61 -9.00 -1.29 3.40
CA GLU A 61 -9.35 -2.33 2.42
C GLU A 61 -8.75 -3.70 2.75
N ALA A 62 -7.56 -3.73 3.36
CA ALA A 62 -6.97 -4.95 3.91
C ALA A 62 -7.59 -5.34 5.27
N GLY A 63 -8.52 -4.56 5.81
CA GLY A 63 -9.15 -4.79 7.11
C GLY A 63 -8.23 -4.51 8.30
N LEU A 64 -7.23 -3.64 8.14
CA LEU A 64 -6.42 -3.13 9.25
C LEU A 64 -7.20 -2.02 9.97
N GLU A 65 -7.09 -2.01 11.30
CA GLU A 65 -7.49 -0.86 12.12
C GLU A 65 -6.67 0.37 11.72
N GLU A 66 -7.29 1.55 11.72
CA GLU A 66 -6.66 2.79 11.25
C GLU A 66 -5.36 3.09 12.00
N SER A 67 -5.33 2.89 13.32
CA SER A 67 -4.13 3.12 14.13
C SER A 67 -2.98 2.17 13.79
N ILE A 68 -3.28 0.91 13.48
CA ILE A 68 -2.30 -0.08 13.04
C ILE A 68 -1.79 0.30 11.65
N TRP A 69 -2.70 0.72 10.77
CA TRP A 69 -2.36 1.12 9.42
C TRP A 69 -1.44 2.34 9.40
N VAL A 70 -1.77 3.39 10.16
CA VAL A 70 -0.94 4.60 10.27
C VAL A 70 0.47 4.26 10.77
N ALA A 71 0.59 3.44 11.82
CA ALA A 71 1.88 3.02 12.36
C ALA A 71 2.69 2.21 11.33
N LEU A 72 2.06 1.21 10.71
CA LEU A 72 2.70 0.35 9.71
C LEU A 72 3.17 1.15 8.50
N ARG A 73 2.32 2.05 7.98
CA ARG A 73 2.65 2.87 6.79
C ARG A 73 3.83 3.80 7.04
N GLY A 74 3.89 4.41 8.23
CA GLY A 74 5.04 5.24 8.62
C GLY A 74 6.36 4.45 8.65
N GLU A 75 6.32 3.15 8.93
CA GLU A 75 7.49 2.28 8.84
C GLU A 75 7.82 1.82 7.42
N LEU A 76 6.85 1.82 6.49
CA LEU A 76 7.05 1.45 5.08
C LEU A 76 7.64 2.58 4.24
N GLY A 77 8.02 3.70 4.86
CA GLY A 77 8.70 4.82 4.21
C GLY A 77 7.79 5.89 3.60
N ASP A 78 6.50 5.89 3.98
CA ASP A 78 5.57 6.98 3.68
C ASP A 78 5.53 7.91 4.91
N THR A 79 6.59 8.69 5.06
CA THR A 79 6.59 9.85 5.96
C THR A 79 6.40 11.08 5.10
N ASP A 80 5.27 11.78 5.30
CA ASP A 80 5.07 13.18 4.89
C ASP A 80 6.35 14.02 5.04
#